data_AF-A0A235BRD2-F1
#
_entry.id   AF-A0A235BRD2-F1
#
_cell.length_a   1.000
_cell.length_b   1.000
_cell.length_c   1.000
_cell.angle_alpha   90.00
_cell.angle_beta   90.00
_cell.angle_gamma   90.00
#
_symmetry.space_group_name_H-M   'P 1'
#
loop_
_entity.id
_entity.type
_entity.pdbx_description
1 polymer ?
#
loop_
_entity_poly.entity_id
_entity_poly.type
_entity_poly.pdbx_seq_one_letter_code
_entity_poly.pdbx_strand_id
1 'polypeptide(L)'
;MSSHSSRPGNRGLTAWLDVDRQNFRRAVRFLRKTSTLQDEDEVILSYRNGSLEVTTIGTSALVDATGSWPGHARTKFRKLNIFSRLSYRKRKLRFEVRDDELRLETVKIHCFWYPTKESPIILPLYAPLLKVLGLQLKYSDEQLINSGVMARLLKALREKEQLIESATRALRELGVEDAESVVRKLAEEGICKVNESASSNQALARGQQGGTNGDANLPRRHDD
;
A
#
# COMPACT_ATOMS: atom_id res chain seq x y z
N MET A 1 17.06 22.33 18.24
CA MET A 1 17.64 22.09 16.91
C MET A 1 16.70 21.16 16.17
N SER A 2 15.82 21.69 15.32
CA SER A 2 14.74 20.94 14.69
C SER A 2 15.17 20.45 13.31
N SER A 3 15.55 19.18 13.24
CA SER A 3 15.96 18.48 12.03
C SER A 3 14.82 18.47 11.01
N HIS A 4 14.85 19.38 10.04
CA HIS A 4 13.96 19.35 8.89
C HIS A 4 14.46 18.27 7.93
N SER A 5 13.85 17.08 7.97
CA SER A 5 14.10 16.07 6.95
C SER A 5 13.54 16.56 5.61
N SER A 6 14.42 17.00 4.72
CA SER A 6 14.08 17.35 3.35
C SER A 6 13.52 16.11 2.65
N ARG A 7 12.20 16.09 2.44
CA ARG A 7 11.53 15.04 1.66
C ARG A 7 12.03 15.10 0.22
N PRO A 8 12.31 13.94 -0.42
CA PRO A 8 12.67 13.91 -1.83
C PRO A 8 11.52 14.52 -2.65
N GLY A 9 11.83 15.60 -3.37
CA GLY A 9 10.86 16.34 -4.18
C GLY A 9 10.30 15.44 -5.29
N ASN A 10 9.02 15.12 -5.18
CA ASN A 10 8.29 14.24 -6.08
C ASN A 10 7.88 15.02 -7.35
N ARG A 11 8.87 15.45 -8.15
CA ARG A 11 8.63 16.20 -9.39
C ARG A 11 8.13 15.26 -10.48
N GLY A 12 6.81 15.25 -10.74
CA GLY A 12 6.27 14.78 -12.01
C GLY A 12 4.94 14.02 -11.98
N LEU A 13 4.53 13.44 -10.84
CA LEU A 13 3.27 12.72 -10.75
C LEU A 13 2.16 13.65 -10.24
N THR A 14 1.43 14.25 -11.17
CA THR A 14 0.21 14.98 -10.82
C THR A 14 -0.93 13.97 -10.65
N ALA A 15 -1.29 13.67 -9.41
CA ALA A 15 -2.48 12.86 -9.14
C ALA A 15 -3.74 13.72 -9.34
N TRP A 16 -4.74 13.22 -10.05
CA TRP A 16 -5.98 13.92 -10.31
C TRP A 16 -7.19 12.98 -10.43
N LEU A 17 -8.37 13.46 -10.02
CA LEU A 17 -9.64 12.75 -10.14
C LEU A 17 -10.77 13.72 -10.48
N ASP A 18 -11.59 13.34 -11.45
CA ASP A 18 -12.87 13.97 -11.75
C ASP A 18 -14.01 13.17 -11.09
N VAL A 19 -14.86 13.86 -10.33
CA VAL A 19 -15.90 13.26 -9.47
C VAL A 19 -17.22 14.02 -9.68
N ASP A 20 -18.37 13.35 -9.68
CA ASP A 20 -19.66 14.06 -9.72
C ASP A 20 -19.88 14.83 -8.41
N ARG A 21 -20.20 16.13 -8.54
CA ARG A 21 -20.35 17.05 -7.41
C ARG A 21 -21.45 16.62 -6.45
N GLN A 22 -22.59 16.16 -6.96
CA GLN A 22 -23.72 15.79 -6.11
C GLN A 22 -23.39 14.51 -5.33
N ASN A 23 -22.77 13.53 -5.98
CA ASN A 23 -22.37 12.30 -5.33
C ASN A 23 -21.30 12.56 -4.26
N PHE A 24 -20.29 13.40 -4.54
CA PHE A 24 -19.30 13.79 -3.55
C PHE A 24 -19.93 14.50 -2.34
N ARG A 25 -20.84 15.46 -2.57
CA ARG A 25 -21.55 16.15 -1.48
C ARG A 25 -22.41 15.21 -0.64
N ARG A 26 -23.06 14.21 -1.27
CA ARG A 26 -23.82 13.18 -0.57
C ARG A 26 -22.91 12.32 0.30
N ALA A 27 -21.75 11.89 -0.21
CA ALA A 27 -20.78 11.12 0.54
C ALA A 27 -20.22 11.87 1.76
N VAL A 28 -19.79 13.13 1.61
CA VAL A 28 -19.30 13.92 2.75
C VAL A 28 -20.41 14.17 3.79
N ARG A 29 -21.65 14.39 3.35
CA ARG A 29 -22.79 14.53 4.27
C ARG A 29 -23.11 13.22 4.99
N PHE A 30 -23.03 12.09 4.28
CA PHE A 30 -23.22 10.76 4.86
C PHE A 30 -22.18 10.53 5.96
N LEU A 31 -20.89 10.71 5.66
CA LEU A 31 -19.81 10.57 6.65
C LEU A 31 -20.09 11.42 7.90
N ARG A 32 -20.44 12.70 7.73
CA ARG A 32 -20.76 13.60 8.85
C ARG A 32 -21.93 13.12 9.72
N LYS A 33 -22.88 12.39 9.14
CA LYS A 33 -24.09 11.93 9.85
C LYS A 33 -23.89 10.58 10.53
N THR A 34 -23.12 9.68 9.93
CA THR A 34 -23.02 8.28 10.39
C THR A 34 -21.88 8.03 11.34
N SER A 35 -20.93 8.95 11.42
CA SER A 35 -19.79 8.83 12.32
C SER A 35 -19.86 9.91 13.40
N THR A 36 -19.21 9.65 14.53
CA THR A 36 -18.91 10.66 15.57
C THR A 36 -17.75 11.57 15.12
N LEU A 37 -17.71 11.91 13.82
CA LEU A 37 -16.64 12.68 13.21
C LEU A 37 -16.57 14.07 13.84
N GLN A 38 -15.42 14.39 14.41
CA GLN A 38 -15.04 15.73 14.79
C GLN A 38 -14.37 16.45 13.61
N ASP A 39 -14.40 17.78 13.63
CA ASP A 39 -13.82 18.60 12.58
C ASP A 39 -12.30 18.36 12.41
N GLU A 40 -11.61 17.98 13.49
CA GLU A 40 -10.17 17.73 13.53
C GLU A 40 -9.77 16.26 13.25
N ASP A 41 -10.73 15.40 12.96
CA ASP A 41 -10.45 14.01 12.60
C ASP A 41 -9.76 13.92 11.24
N GLU A 42 -8.92 12.90 11.09
CA GLU A 42 -8.23 12.61 9.84
C GLU A 42 -9.15 11.87 8.87
N VAL A 43 -9.01 12.23 7.60
CA VAL A 43 -9.69 11.60 6.47
C VAL A 43 -8.65 11.18 5.46
N ILE A 44 -8.82 9.97 4.91
CA ILE A 44 -7.99 9.42 3.85
C ILE A 44 -8.81 9.37 2.57
N LEU A 45 -8.25 9.90 1.49
CA LEU A 45 -8.79 9.87 0.14
C LEU A 45 -7.98 8.88 -0.69
N SER A 46 -8.62 7.84 -1.19
CA SER A 46 -7.99 6.82 -2.03
C SER A 46 -8.78 6.61 -3.32
N TYR A 47 -8.12 6.09 -4.37
CA TYR A 47 -8.79 5.77 -5.63
C TYR A 47 -8.59 4.29 -5.96
N ARG A 48 -9.70 3.57 -6.06
CA ARG A 48 -9.68 2.14 -6.39
C ARG A 48 -10.95 1.76 -7.14
N ASN A 49 -10.82 0.87 -8.12
CA ASN A 49 -11.94 0.32 -8.89
C ASN A 49 -12.88 1.37 -9.50
N GLY A 50 -12.34 2.51 -9.96
CA GLY A 50 -13.15 3.58 -10.56
C GLY A 50 -13.94 4.43 -9.54
N SER A 51 -13.60 4.36 -8.25
CA SER A 51 -14.24 5.17 -7.21
C SER A 51 -13.20 5.88 -6.34
N LEU A 52 -13.49 7.14 -6.01
CA LEU A 52 -12.90 7.86 -4.89
C LEU A 52 -13.51 7.31 -3.61
N GLU A 53 -12.69 6.69 -2.77
CA GLU A 53 -13.05 6.31 -1.42
C GLU A 53 -12.60 7.41 -0.44
N VAL A 54 -13.54 7.84 0.41
CA VAL A 54 -13.31 8.77 1.50
C VAL A 54 -13.49 8.00 2.81
N THR A 55 -12.39 7.73 3.50
CA THR A 55 -12.36 6.90 4.71
C THR A 55 -12.04 7.73 5.94
N THR A 56 -12.79 7.50 7.01
CA THR A 56 -12.58 8.05 8.35
C THR A 56 -12.57 6.90 9.36
N ILE A 57 -12.34 7.20 10.64
CA ILE A 57 -12.38 6.17 11.69
C ILE A 57 -13.77 5.50 11.69
N GLY A 58 -13.79 4.20 11.37
CA GLY A 58 -14.99 3.36 11.42
C GLY A 58 -16.03 3.59 10.33
N THR A 59 -15.78 4.44 9.31
CA THR A 59 -16.73 4.65 8.21
C THR A 59 -16.02 5.00 6.91
N SER A 60 -16.51 4.50 5.79
CA SER A 60 -16.08 4.95 4.46
C SER A 60 -17.27 5.27 3.56
N ALA A 61 -17.03 6.12 2.57
CA ALA A 61 -17.99 6.43 1.51
C ALA A 61 -17.30 6.33 0.15
N LEU A 62 -17.99 5.72 -0.82
CA LEU A 62 -17.51 5.55 -2.19
C LEU A 62 -18.23 6.52 -3.12
N VAL A 63 -17.48 7.11 -4.04
CA VAL A 63 -17.98 8.04 -5.05
C VAL A 63 -17.35 7.70 -6.38
N ASP A 64 -18.16 7.49 -7.42
CA ASP A 64 -17.65 7.24 -8.77
C ASP A 64 -16.72 8.36 -9.22
N ALA A 65 -15.55 7.99 -9.71
CA ALA A 65 -14.50 8.91 -10.10
C ALA A 65 -13.72 8.40 -11.31
N THR A 66 -13.14 9.31 -12.07
CA THR A 66 -12.26 8.99 -13.20
C THR A 66 -10.99 9.80 -13.10
N GLY A 67 -9.84 9.17 -13.29
CA GLY A 67 -8.56 9.88 -13.34
C GLY A 67 -7.37 8.98 -13.01
N SER A 68 -6.27 9.61 -12.61
CA SER A 68 -5.03 8.94 -12.21
C SER A 68 -4.65 9.40 -10.81
N TRP A 69 -4.76 8.50 -9.83
CA TRP A 69 -4.51 8.83 -8.43
C TRP A 69 -3.71 7.71 -7.76
N PRO A 70 -2.40 7.63 -8.04
CA PRO A 70 -1.53 6.54 -7.59
C PRO A 70 -1.09 6.75 -6.13
N GLY A 71 -2.04 6.93 -5.22
CA GLY A 71 -1.73 7.29 -3.85
C GLY A 71 -2.92 7.54 -2.95
N HIS A 72 -2.58 8.01 -1.77
CA HIS A 72 -3.52 8.42 -0.75
C HIS A 72 -3.23 9.87 -0.36
N ALA A 73 -4.28 10.67 -0.28
CA ALA A 73 -4.21 12.00 0.30
C ALA A 73 -4.87 11.98 1.68
N ARG A 74 -4.14 12.38 2.71
CA ARG A 74 -4.65 12.49 4.08
C ARG A 74 -4.83 13.97 4.46
N THR A 75 -5.99 14.33 4.98
CA THR A 75 -6.28 15.70 5.43
C THR A 75 -7.26 15.71 6.60
N LYS A 76 -7.61 16.89 7.11
CA LYS A 76 -8.59 17.06 8.17
C LYS A 76 -10.02 17.12 7.61
N PHE A 77 -10.97 16.51 8.30
CA PHE A 77 -12.37 16.46 7.84
C PHE A 77 -12.96 17.86 7.64
N ARG A 78 -12.68 18.80 8.55
CA ARG A 78 -13.09 20.20 8.41
C ARG A 78 -12.69 20.80 7.07
N LYS A 79 -11.44 20.54 6.62
CA LYS A 79 -10.92 21.05 5.35
C LYS A 79 -11.61 20.40 4.15
N LEU A 80 -11.84 19.09 4.20
CA LEU A 80 -12.59 18.37 3.16
C LEU A 80 -14.05 18.86 3.06
N ASN A 81 -14.68 19.14 4.21
CA ASN A 81 -16.06 19.60 4.28
C ASN A 81 -16.25 20.98 3.62
N ILE A 82 -15.21 21.84 3.57
CA ILE A 82 -15.24 23.09 2.80
C ILE A 82 -15.59 22.81 1.34
N PHE A 83 -14.95 21.80 0.73
CA PHE A 83 -15.21 21.43 -0.66
C PHE A 83 -16.66 21.05 -0.95
N SER A 84 -17.33 20.40 0.00
CA SER A 84 -18.74 20.00 -0.14
C SER A 84 -19.73 21.19 -0.16
N ARG A 85 -19.29 22.35 0.36
CA ARG A 85 -20.10 23.56 0.51
C ARG A 85 -19.88 24.57 -0.61
N LEU A 86 -18.83 24.40 -1.39
CA LEU A 86 -18.50 25.34 -2.46
C LEU A 86 -19.56 25.29 -3.57
N SER A 87 -20.08 26.46 -3.90
CA SER A 87 -21.09 26.62 -4.95
C SER A 87 -20.43 26.64 -6.31
N TYR A 88 -20.17 25.44 -6.85
CA TYR A 88 -19.63 25.30 -8.19
C TYR A 88 -20.74 25.24 -9.24
N ARG A 89 -20.57 25.97 -10.34
CA ARG A 89 -21.45 25.88 -11.53
C ARG A 89 -21.25 24.58 -12.30
N LYS A 90 -20.07 23.95 -12.20
CA LYS A 90 -19.74 22.71 -12.90
C LYS A 90 -20.40 21.50 -12.23
N ARG A 91 -20.79 20.52 -13.05
CA ARG A 91 -21.32 19.23 -12.58
C ARG A 91 -20.24 18.32 -12.01
N LYS A 92 -19.05 18.31 -12.62
CA LYS A 92 -17.89 17.54 -12.16
C LYS A 92 -16.93 18.43 -11.35
N LEU A 93 -16.33 17.85 -10.33
CA LEU A 93 -15.28 18.43 -9.51
C LEU A 93 -13.96 17.74 -9.84
N ARG A 94 -12.89 18.52 -10.10
CA ARG A 94 -11.54 17.99 -10.28
C ARG A 94 -10.71 18.17 -9.02
N PHE A 95 -10.34 17.06 -8.40
CA PHE A 95 -9.33 17.02 -7.36
C PHE A 95 -7.95 16.87 -8.01
N GLU A 96 -6.97 17.63 -7.54
CA GLU A 96 -5.56 17.46 -7.92
C GLU A 96 -4.69 17.45 -6.67
N VAL A 97 -3.69 16.57 -6.61
CA VAL A 97 -2.65 16.63 -5.58
C VAL A 97 -1.36 17.08 -6.23
N ARG A 98 -0.78 18.14 -5.68
CA ARG A 98 0.55 18.63 -6.05
C ARG A 98 1.33 18.90 -4.78
N ASP A 99 2.49 18.25 -4.66
CA ASP A 99 3.32 18.27 -3.47
C ASP A 99 2.54 17.79 -2.23
N ASP A 100 2.18 18.70 -1.33
CA ASP A 100 1.39 18.46 -0.12
C ASP A 100 0.12 19.35 -0.09
N GLU A 101 -0.42 19.65 -1.28
CA GLU A 101 -1.67 20.38 -1.45
C GLU A 101 -2.70 19.57 -2.22
N LEU A 102 -3.87 19.39 -1.62
CA LEU A 102 -5.06 18.94 -2.30
C LEU A 102 -5.81 20.16 -2.83
N ARG A 103 -5.96 20.21 -4.14
CA ARG A 103 -6.57 21.32 -4.88
C ARG A 103 -7.92 20.89 -5.44
N LEU A 104 -8.89 21.79 -5.32
CA LEU A 104 -10.19 21.68 -5.95
C LEU A 104 -10.51 23.03 -6.60
N GLU A 105 -10.32 23.10 -7.92
CA GLU A 105 -10.41 24.34 -8.69
C GLU A 105 -9.48 25.43 -8.09
N THR A 106 -10.04 26.51 -7.54
CA THR A 106 -9.30 27.63 -6.94
C THR A 106 -8.97 27.42 -5.45
N VAL A 107 -9.59 26.43 -4.79
CA VAL A 107 -9.39 26.21 -3.36
C VAL A 107 -8.30 25.18 -3.16
N LYS A 108 -7.37 25.50 -2.26
CA LYS A 108 -6.25 24.63 -1.89
C LYS A 108 -6.32 24.34 -0.40
N ILE A 109 -6.14 23.08 -0.04
CA ILE A 109 -6.00 22.67 1.36
C ILE A 109 -4.72 21.86 1.51
N HIS A 110 -4.05 22.04 2.64
CA HIS A 110 -2.92 21.19 2.98
C HIS A 110 -3.38 19.74 3.14
N CYS A 111 -2.64 18.82 2.53
CA CYS A 111 -2.80 17.39 2.69
C CYS A 111 -1.42 16.73 2.80
N PHE A 112 -1.39 15.55 3.38
CA PHE A 112 -0.23 14.70 3.35
C PHE A 112 -0.41 13.67 2.23
N TRP A 113 0.43 13.74 1.20
CA TRP A 113 0.41 12.76 0.11
C TRP A 113 1.38 11.63 0.39
N TYR A 114 0.93 10.40 0.17
CA TYR A 114 1.80 9.24 0.15
C TYR A 114 1.41 8.34 -1.03
N PRO A 115 2.37 8.02 -1.92
CA PRO A 115 2.11 7.14 -3.03
C PRO A 115 1.73 5.76 -2.48
N THR A 116 0.75 5.13 -3.10
CA THR A 116 0.48 3.73 -2.82
C THR A 116 1.63 3.00 -3.48
N LYS A 117 2.66 2.66 -2.71
CA LYS A 117 3.61 1.63 -3.13
C LYS A 117 2.85 0.31 -3.06
N GLU A 118 1.95 0.10 -4.02
CA GLU A 118 1.50 -1.23 -4.36
C GLU A 118 2.71 -1.90 -5.00
N SER A 119 3.62 -2.41 -4.17
CA SER A 119 4.37 -3.55 -4.65
C SER A 119 3.39 -4.71 -4.51
N PRO A 120 2.78 -5.20 -5.60
CA PRO A 120 1.97 -6.40 -5.52
C PRO A 120 2.84 -7.48 -4.85
N ILE A 121 2.26 -8.17 -3.87
CA ILE A 121 2.93 -9.32 -3.26
C ILE A 121 2.89 -10.44 -4.31
N ILE A 122 3.95 -10.55 -5.10
CA ILE A 122 4.05 -11.57 -6.15
C ILE A 122 4.39 -12.90 -5.49
N LEU A 123 3.36 -13.73 -5.32
CA LEU A 123 3.50 -15.12 -4.90
C LEU A 123 3.22 -16.03 -6.09
N PRO A 124 4.06 -17.04 -6.36
CA PRO A 124 3.70 -18.08 -7.30
C PRO A 124 2.43 -18.80 -6.83
N LEU A 125 1.65 -19.32 -7.78
CA LEU A 125 0.40 -20.04 -7.50
C LEU A 125 0.62 -21.12 -6.43
N TYR A 126 1.69 -21.90 -6.58
CA TYR A 126 2.13 -22.93 -5.64
C TYR A 126 3.34 -22.48 -4.81
N ALA A 127 3.26 -21.29 -4.19
CA ALA A 127 4.27 -20.83 -3.25
C ALA A 127 4.47 -21.84 -2.09
N PRO A 128 5.72 -22.29 -1.85
CA PRO A 128 6.03 -23.16 -0.71
C PRO A 128 5.62 -22.54 0.63
N LEU A 129 5.26 -23.40 1.59
CA LEU A 129 4.75 -22.97 2.90
C LEU A 129 5.66 -21.93 3.58
N LEU A 130 6.97 -22.19 3.65
CA LEU A 130 7.95 -21.26 4.25
C LEU A 130 7.95 -19.88 3.58
N LYS A 131 7.73 -19.82 2.25
CA LYS A 131 7.67 -18.55 1.52
C LYS A 131 6.40 -17.76 1.84
N VAL A 132 5.27 -18.45 2.05
CA VAL A 132 4.01 -17.81 2.47
C VAL A 132 4.14 -17.32 3.92
N LEU A 133 4.69 -18.12 4.82
CA LEU A 133 4.92 -17.73 6.22
C LEU A 133 5.88 -16.54 6.33
N GLY A 134 6.90 -16.50 5.48
CA GLY A 134 7.87 -15.40 5.43
C GLY A 134 7.30 -14.04 5.01
N LEU A 135 6.06 -13.97 4.53
CA LEU A 135 5.44 -12.70 4.14
C LEU A 135 5.29 -11.74 5.32
N GLN A 136 5.01 -12.24 6.53
CA GLN A 136 4.85 -11.41 7.74
C GLN A 136 6.13 -10.68 8.14
N LEU A 137 7.29 -11.18 7.72
CA LEU A 137 8.58 -10.52 7.99
C LEU A 137 8.88 -9.40 6.98
N LYS A 138 8.16 -9.35 5.86
CA LYS A 138 8.43 -8.43 4.73
C LYS A 138 7.36 -7.37 4.54
N TYR A 139 6.13 -7.66 4.92
CA TYR A 139 4.96 -6.84 4.64
C TYR A 139 4.15 -6.60 5.91
N SER A 140 3.57 -5.41 6.03
CA SER A 140 2.63 -5.11 7.10
C SER A 140 1.30 -5.83 6.90
N ASP A 141 0.52 -5.98 7.97
CA ASP A 141 -0.82 -6.58 7.90
C ASP A 141 -1.73 -5.86 6.89
N GLU A 142 -1.66 -4.53 6.82
CA GLU A 142 -2.41 -3.74 5.83
C GLU A 142 -2.02 -4.12 4.40
N GLN A 143 -0.73 -4.32 4.12
CA GLN A 143 -0.27 -4.75 2.79
C GLN A 143 -0.73 -6.17 2.46
N LEU A 144 -0.75 -7.06 3.45
CA LEU A 144 -1.20 -8.45 3.31
C LEU A 144 -2.72 -8.54 3.09
N ILE A 145 -3.50 -7.67 3.75
CA ILE A 145 -4.95 -7.54 3.56
C ILE A 145 -5.24 -6.96 2.17
N ASN A 146 -4.62 -5.84 1.82
CA ASN A 146 -4.86 -5.15 0.57
C ASN A 146 -4.44 -5.97 -0.66
N SER A 147 -3.44 -6.84 -0.52
CA SER A 147 -3.03 -7.77 -1.59
C SER A 147 -3.88 -9.05 -1.66
N GLY A 148 -4.82 -9.26 -0.74
CA GLY A 148 -5.69 -10.44 -0.72
C GLY A 148 -4.98 -11.74 -0.30
N VAL A 149 -3.71 -11.70 0.12
CA VAL A 149 -2.95 -12.90 0.50
C VAL A 149 -3.16 -13.30 1.96
N MET A 150 -3.79 -12.44 2.77
CA MET A 150 -4.01 -12.67 4.20
C MET A 150 -4.70 -14.02 4.49
N ALA A 151 -5.75 -14.38 3.73
CA ALA A 151 -6.44 -15.66 3.93
C ALA A 151 -5.51 -16.88 3.72
N ARG A 152 -4.61 -16.79 2.72
CA ARG A 152 -3.61 -17.83 2.45
C ARG A 152 -2.57 -17.91 3.56
N LEU A 153 -2.14 -16.75 4.07
CA LEU A 153 -1.21 -16.67 5.19
C LEU A 153 -1.81 -17.27 6.48
N LEU A 154 -3.06 -16.94 6.81
CA LEU A 154 -3.75 -17.51 7.97
C LEU A 154 -3.88 -19.03 7.86
N LYS A 155 -4.16 -19.56 6.66
CA LYS A 155 -4.16 -21.00 6.41
C LYS A 155 -2.76 -21.61 6.64
N ALA A 156 -1.72 -20.97 6.11
CA ALA A 156 -0.33 -21.40 6.30
C ALA A 156 0.08 -21.40 7.78
N LEU A 157 -0.36 -20.42 8.59
CA LEU A 157 -0.07 -20.38 10.03
C LEU A 157 -0.71 -21.55 10.78
N ARG A 158 -1.94 -21.94 10.43
CA ARG A 158 -2.60 -23.13 11.01
C ARG A 158 -1.86 -24.40 10.64
N GLU A 159 -1.48 -24.53 9.38
CA GLU A 159 -0.69 -25.67 8.89
C GLU A 159 0.67 -25.76 9.58
N LYS A 160 1.34 -24.62 9.81
CA LYS A 160 2.58 -24.54 10.60
C LYS A 160 2.39 -25.14 11.99
N GLU A 161 1.33 -24.75 12.70
CA GLU A 161 1.08 -25.22 14.06
C GLU A 161 0.79 -26.73 14.11
N GLN A 162 0.02 -27.25 13.15
CA GLN A 162 -0.24 -28.68 13.02
C GLN A 162 1.04 -29.49 12.77
N LEU A 163 1.93 -28.98 11.92
CA LEU A 163 3.24 -29.61 11.66
C LEU A 163 4.15 -29.57 12.90
N ILE A 164 4.15 -28.46 13.63
CA ILE A 164 4.89 -28.34 14.90
C ILE A 164 4.37 -29.37 15.92
N GLU A 165 3.05 -29.49 16.08
CA GLU A 165 2.45 -30.43 17.00
C GLU A 165 2.81 -31.88 16.63
N SER A 166 2.69 -32.23 15.34
CA SER A 166 3.03 -33.57 14.83
C SER A 166 4.50 -33.91 15.04
N ALA A 167 5.41 -32.98 14.74
CA ALA A 167 6.85 -33.18 14.93
C ALA A 167 7.22 -33.28 16.42
N THR A 168 6.60 -32.45 17.27
CA THR A 168 6.79 -32.48 18.72
C THR A 168 6.38 -33.84 19.30
N ARG A 169 5.23 -34.37 18.86
CA ARG A 169 4.75 -35.68 19.29
C ARG A 169 5.75 -36.79 18.93
N ALA A 170 6.20 -36.81 17.69
CA ALA A 170 7.18 -37.80 17.22
C ALA A 170 8.50 -37.74 18.00
N LEU A 171 9.01 -36.53 18.32
CA LEU A 171 10.24 -36.38 19.10
C LEU A 171 10.06 -36.77 20.57
N ARG A 172 8.89 -36.53 21.17
CA ARG A 172 8.58 -37.00 22.53
C ARG A 172 8.59 -38.52 22.62
N GLU A 173 8.06 -39.21 21.60
CA GLU A 173 8.11 -40.68 21.51
C GLU A 173 9.56 -41.21 21.45
N LEU A 174 10.50 -40.40 20.97
CA LEU A 174 11.94 -40.69 20.95
C LEU A 174 12.68 -40.24 22.22
N GLY A 175 11.96 -39.75 23.25
CA GLY A 175 12.54 -39.36 24.54
C GLY A 175 13.15 -37.96 24.59
N VAL A 176 12.82 -37.07 23.65
CA VAL A 176 13.28 -35.67 23.70
C VAL A 176 12.40 -34.86 24.66
N GLU A 177 12.96 -34.49 25.81
CA GLU A 177 12.23 -33.80 26.89
C GLU A 177 11.75 -32.38 26.50
N ASP A 178 12.54 -31.64 25.71
CA ASP A 178 12.21 -30.28 25.25
C ASP A 178 11.85 -30.22 23.75
N ALA A 179 11.13 -31.23 23.27
CA ALA A 179 10.79 -31.39 21.85
C ALA A 179 10.09 -30.16 21.24
N GLU A 180 9.20 -29.50 22.00
CA GLU A 180 8.42 -28.37 21.49
C GLU A 180 9.30 -27.15 21.19
N SER A 181 10.15 -26.77 22.15
CA SER A 181 11.09 -25.66 22.02
C SER A 181 12.04 -25.88 20.82
N VAL A 182 12.59 -27.10 20.70
CA VAL A 182 13.48 -27.47 19.59
C VAL A 182 12.77 -27.32 18.25
N VAL A 183 11.56 -27.88 18.11
CA VAL A 183 10.80 -27.84 16.85
C VAL A 183 10.41 -26.41 16.49
N ARG A 184 9.92 -25.60 17.45
CA ARG A 184 9.55 -24.20 17.20
C ARG A 184 10.76 -23.39 16.74
N LYS A 185 11.90 -23.53 17.42
CA LYS A 185 13.16 -22.86 17.04
C LYS A 185 13.58 -23.22 15.62
N LEU A 186 13.57 -24.51 15.27
CA LEU A 186 13.93 -24.96 13.92
C LEU A 186 12.97 -24.43 12.86
N ALA A 187 11.66 -24.38 13.15
CA ALA A 187 10.66 -23.82 12.24
C ALA A 187 10.90 -22.32 12.00
N GLU A 188 11.17 -21.55 13.06
CA GLU A 188 11.47 -20.11 12.97
C GLU A 188 12.76 -19.83 12.21
N GLU A 189 13.84 -20.57 12.51
CA GLU A 189 15.10 -20.48 11.76
C GLU A 189 14.91 -20.78 10.27
N GLY A 190 14.11 -21.78 9.94
CA GLY A 190 13.78 -22.13 8.55
C GLY A 190 13.08 -20.98 7.81
N ILE A 191 12.14 -20.29 8.47
CA ILE A 191 11.43 -19.14 7.90
C ILE A 191 12.41 -17.98 7.65
N CYS A 192 13.30 -17.68 8.61
CA CYS A 192 14.30 -16.62 8.46
C CYS A 192 15.28 -16.90 7.32
N LYS A 193 15.88 -18.10 7.26
CA LYS A 193 16.89 -18.49 6.25
C LYS A 193 16.36 -18.39 4.81
N VAL A 194 15.12 -18.85 4.58
CA VAL A 194 14.48 -18.76 3.25
C VAL A 194 14.27 -17.30 2.84
N ASN A 195 13.93 -16.44 3.79
CA ASN A 195 13.67 -15.04 3.52
C ASN A 195 14.94 -14.23 3.21
N GLU A 196 16.04 -14.50 3.91
CA GLU A 196 17.36 -13.90 3.67
C GLU A 196 17.91 -14.29 2.30
N SER A 197 17.82 -15.58 1.95
CA SER A 197 18.26 -16.12 0.66
C SER A 197 17.51 -15.45 -0.51
N ALA A 198 16.22 -15.17 -0.33
CA ALA A 198 15.42 -14.47 -1.33
C ALA A 198 15.80 -12.98 -1.50
N SER A 199 16.23 -12.32 -0.41
CA SER A 199 16.66 -10.91 -0.45
C SER A 199 18.02 -10.75 -1.15
N SER A 200 18.98 -11.66 -0.89
CA SER A 200 20.29 -11.65 -1.58
C SER A 200 20.17 -11.88 -3.08
N ASN A 201 19.29 -12.80 -3.51
CA ASN A 201 19.07 -13.07 -4.94
C ASN A 201 18.42 -11.89 -5.68
N GLN A 202 17.54 -11.12 -5.03
CA GLN A 202 16.98 -9.90 -5.63
C GLN A 202 18.01 -8.77 -5.75
N ALA A 203 18.94 -8.64 -4.80
CA ALA A 203 20.01 -7.66 -4.87
C ALA A 203 20.97 -7.93 -6.04
N LEU A 204 21.34 -9.21 -6.25
CA LEU A 204 22.17 -9.64 -7.39
C LEU A 204 21.49 -9.41 -8.75
N ALA A 205 20.19 -9.71 -8.86
CA ALA A 205 19.45 -9.52 -10.11
C ALA A 205 19.33 -8.04 -10.53
N ARG A 206 19.25 -7.12 -9.57
CA ARG A 206 19.22 -5.67 -9.85
C ARG A 206 20.57 -5.11 -10.29
N GLY A 207 21.69 -5.72 -9.88
CA GLY A 207 23.02 -5.31 -10.31
C GLY A 207 23.32 -5.61 -11.79
N GLN A 208 22.70 -6.64 -12.36
CA GLN A 208 22.97 -7.06 -13.75
C GLN A 208 22.15 -6.31 -14.81
N GLN A 209 21.07 -5.63 -14.44
CA GLN A 209 20.26 -4.84 -15.40
C GLN A 209 20.80 -3.42 -15.65
N GLY A 210 21.85 -2.98 -14.94
CA GLY A 210 22.43 -1.65 -15.09
C GLY A 210 23.55 -1.50 -16.14
N GLY A 211 23.89 -2.56 -16.89
CA GLY A 211 25.12 -2.62 -17.70
C GLY A 211 24.92 -2.91 -19.18
N THR A 212 23.99 -2.23 -19.88
CA THR A 212 23.91 -2.27 -21.36
C THR A 212 23.48 -0.93 -21.96
N ASN A 213 24.19 0.16 -21.66
CA ASN A 213 24.24 1.29 -22.60
C ASN A 213 25.54 1.17 -23.40
N GLY A 214 25.48 0.35 -24.45
CA GLY A 214 26.49 0.35 -25.50
C GLY A 214 26.37 1.63 -26.30
N ASP A 215 27.46 2.40 -26.32
CA ASP A 215 27.72 3.48 -27.26
C ASP A 215 27.63 2.93 -28.70
N ALA A 216 26.46 3.09 -29.33
CA ALA A 216 26.31 2.95 -30.77
C ALA A 216 26.76 4.27 -31.42
N ASN A 217 28.08 4.38 -31.59
CA ASN A 217 28.73 5.40 -32.41
C ASN A 217 28.33 5.17 -33.89
N LEU A 218 27.31 5.88 -34.36
CA LEU A 218 26.91 5.87 -35.78
C LEU A 218 27.82 6.84 -36.57
N PRO A 219 28.48 6.39 -37.65
CA PRO A 219 29.28 7.27 -38.48
C PRO A 219 28.39 8.23 -39.29
N ARG A 220 28.69 9.53 -39.20
CA ARG A 220 28.11 10.57 -40.05
C ARG A 220 28.52 10.32 -41.49
N ARG A 221 27.55 10.09 -42.38
CA ARG A 221 27.75 10.23 -43.82
C ARG A 221 27.76 11.72 -44.15
N HIS A 222 28.87 12.17 -44.72
CA HIS A 222 28.94 13.38 -45.53
C HIS A 222 28.43 13.00 -46.92
N ASP A 223 27.36 13.67 -47.36
CA ASP A 223 27.00 13.73 -48.78
C ASP A 223 27.19 15.19 -49.21
N ASP A 224 27.76 15.33 -50.42
CA ASP A 224 28.14 16.56 -51.13
C ASP A 224 26.96 17.45 -51.56
#